data_AF-A0A1Y2ESH9-F1
#
_entry.id   AF-A0A1Y2ESH9-F1
#
_cell.length_a   1.000
_cell.length_b   1.000
_cell.length_c   1.000
_cell.angle_alpha   90.00
_cell.angle_beta   90.00
_cell.angle_gamma   90.00
#
_symmetry.space_group_name_H-M   'P 1'
#
loop_
_entity.id
_entity.type
_entity.pdbx_description
1 polymer ?
#
loop_
_entity_poly.entity_id
_entity_poly.type
_entity_poly.pdbx_seq_one_letter_code
_entity_poly.pdbx_strand_id
1 'polypeptide(L)'
;MESGDLSGIAKRAEANAALIGSANAKRAYKGDTGAYAFQAPVQGRDYRGPCPGLNAMANHGYIPRNGIATYGQLVQGQKDLYNVADDLANLLCTVAVPLDGDILTLRLSIGGAAPELNTLGGLLGKPTGLNTHNTFEGDTSLTRNDYFLGGGDNYSFNGTLFGQMVDTCNEVSGGLFDFKCMAAYRKKRYDASKATNPNFYFGPLALLLFGAASFLYELMPSANGQPDLSTMQAFFGASQRADGTWYFNNQERIPAGGWTPRTTTYDGQKVVTQILAMYLANPVLFGGNAGSVNNFLGLNIPGYFSGGQLLNTPGGVTCLLYNVLSGFVPTGINQGLQLTGAALTFVTGNILKLPSGGGLANCLPARPATYTSPPAEQA
;
A
#
# COMPACT_ATOMS: atom_id res chain seq x y z
N MET A 1 31.48 -11.66 10.42
CA MET A 1 30.24 -12.20 11.00
C MET A 1 30.58 -13.50 11.68
N GLU A 2 30.48 -13.57 13.00
CA GLU A 2 30.65 -14.83 13.72
C GLU A 2 29.45 -15.75 13.43
N SER A 3 29.69 -17.05 13.38
CA SER A 3 28.70 -18.10 13.09
C SER A 3 27.48 -18.09 14.03
N GLY A 4 27.58 -17.46 15.20
CA GLY A 4 26.49 -17.30 16.16
C GLY A 4 25.32 -16.44 15.64
N ASP A 5 25.61 -15.37 14.90
CA ASP A 5 24.61 -14.40 14.44
C ASP A 5 23.69 -14.99 13.35
N LEU A 6 24.25 -15.79 12.45
CA LEU A 6 23.53 -16.50 11.38
C LEU A 6 22.55 -17.56 11.92
N SER A 7 22.91 -18.25 13.01
CA SER A 7 22.02 -19.23 13.66
C SER A 7 20.80 -18.58 14.32
N GLY A 8 20.96 -17.36 14.86
CA GLY A 8 19.88 -16.56 15.41
C GLY A 8 18.93 -16.05 14.34
N ILE A 9 19.46 -15.70 13.16
CA ILE A 9 18.67 -15.27 12.00
C ILE A 9 17.81 -16.41 11.45
N ALA A 10 18.37 -17.62 11.30
CA ALA A 10 17.63 -18.79 10.83
C ALA A 10 16.44 -19.13 11.74
N LYS A 11 16.65 -19.15 13.07
CA LYS A 11 15.58 -19.38 14.05
C LYS A 11 14.49 -18.31 14.01
N ARG A 12 14.86 -17.04 13.80
CA ARG A 12 13.89 -15.93 13.64
C ARG A 12 13.11 -16.05 12.35
N ALA A 13 13.76 -16.42 11.25
CA ALA A 13 13.10 -16.67 9.96
C ALA A 13 12.13 -17.87 10.02
N GLU A 14 12.47 -18.95 10.72
CA GLU A 14 11.59 -20.10 10.95
C GLU A 14 10.38 -19.75 11.84
N ALA A 15 10.60 -18.99 12.92
CA ALA A 15 9.50 -18.46 13.73
C ALA A 15 8.58 -17.53 12.93
N ASN A 16 9.14 -16.76 12.00
CA ASN A 16 8.39 -15.90 11.08
C ASN A 16 7.62 -16.69 10.02
N ALA A 17 8.16 -17.79 9.51
CA ALA A 17 7.44 -18.72 8.64
C ALA A 17 6.21 -19.33 9.34
N ALA A 18 6.30 -19.62 10.65
CA ALA A 18 5.16 -20.05 11.45
C ALA A 18 4.10 -18.93 11.64
N LEU A 19 4.52 -17.66 11.68
CA LEU A 19 3.61 -16.49 11.72
C LEU A 19 2.93 -16.20 10.37
N ILE A 20 3.51 -16.64 9.26
CA ILE A 20 2.84 -16.64 7.95
C ILE A 20 1.86 -17.80 7.87
N GLY A 21 2.22 -18.97 8.42
CA GLY A 21 1.31 -20.11 8.56
C GLY A 21 0.08 -19.83 9.44
N SER A 22 0.19 -18.93 10.43
CA SER A 22 -0.95 -18.48 11.25
C SER A 22 -1.90 -17.52 10.52
N ALA A 23 -1.52 -17.00 9.35
CA ALA A 23 -2.42 -16.24 8.47
C ALA A 23 -3.53 -17.10 7.84
N ASN A 24 -3.55 -18.41 8.08
CA ASN A 24 -4.66 -19.31 7.71
C ASN A 24 -5.83 -19.31 8.70
N ALA A 25 -5.78 -18.51 9.77
CA ALA A 25 -6.92 -18.39 10.68
C ALA A 25 -8.15 -17.84 9.93
N LYS A 26 -9.33 -18.38 10.25
CA LYS A 26 -10.60 -17.88 9.70
C LYS A 26 -10.77 -16.41 10.10
N ARG A 27 -11.31 -15.63 9.18
CA ARG A 27 -11.63 -14.21 9.43
C ARG A 27 -12.67 -14.12 10.54
N ALA A 28 -12.41 -13.24 11.51
CA ALA A 28 -13.33 -13.02 12.60
C ALA A 28 -13.35 -11.55 12.98
N TYR A 29 -14.40 -10.83 12.59
CA TYR A 29 -14.67 -9.50 13.11
C TYR A 29 -15.04 -9.61 14.59
N LYS A 30 -14.27 -8.93 15.45
CA LYS A 30 -14.38 -9.03 16.91
C LYS A 30 -15.03 -7.80 17.56
N GLY A 31 -15.63 -6.93 16.77
CA GLY A 31 -16.31 -5.73 17.25
C GLY A 31 -15.37 -4.57 17.59
N ASP A 32 -15.91 -3.58 18.29
CA ASP A 32 -15.25 -2.34 18.69
C ASP A 32 -15.24 -2.17 20.22
N THR A 33 -15.26 -3.26 20.97
CA THR A 33 -15.33 -3.29 22.45
C THR A 33 -14.22 -4.12 23.07
N GLY A 34 -14.04 -4.01 24.40
CA GLY A 34 -13.04 -4.77 25.14
C GLY A 34 -11.62 -4.54 24.60
N ALA A 35 -10.92 -5.62 24.21
CA ALA A 35 -9.60 -5.53 23.60
C ALA A 35 -9.59 -4.72 22.28
N TYR A 36 -10.74 -4.67 21.59
CA TYR A 36 -10.94 -3.98 20.32
C TYR A 36 -11.57 -2.59 20.46
N ALA A 37 -11.75 -2.12 21.69
CA ALA A 37 -12.19 -0.76 21.96
C ALA A 37 -11.23 0.26 21.33
N PHE A 38 -11.80 1.34 20.79
CA PHE A 38 -11.00 2.45 20.30
C PHE A 38 -10.11 3.00 21.41
N GLN A 39 -8.83 3.20 21.10
CA GLN A 39 -7.90 3.97 21.92
C GLN A 39 -7.11 4.88 20.98
N ALA A 40 -7.13 6.18 21.28
CA ALA A 40 -6.34 7.15 20.54
C ALA A 40 -4.84 6.82 20.66
N PRO A 41 -4.05 7.02 19.59
CA PRO A 41 -2.61 6.77 19.65
C PRO A 41 -1.94 7.78 20.58
N VAL A 42 -0.94 7.32 21.33
CA VAL A 42 -0.10 8.21 22.12
C VAL A 42 0.92 8.87 21.20
N GLN A 43 0.75 10.18 21.03
CA GLN A 43 1.61 11.01 20.19
C GLN A 43 3.08 10.92 20.61
N GLY A 44 3.97 10.83 19.63
CA GLY A 44 5.41 10.68 19.85
C GLY A 44 5.86 9.28 20.30
N ARG A 45 4.94 8.32 20.46
CA ARG A 45 5.26 6.94 20.83
C ARG A 45 4.68 5.91 19.87
N ASP A 46 3.41 6.04 19.54
CA ASP A 46 2.69 5.07 18.72
C ASP A 46 2.77 5.50 17.25
N TYR A 47 3.26 4.61 16.38
CA TYR A 47 3.48 4.89 14.96
C TYR A 47 2.17 4.89 14.19
N ARG A 48 1.88 5.98 13.48
CA ARG A 48 0.78 6.11 12.51
C ARG A 48 1.35 6.75 11.24
N GLY A 49 0.74 6.45 10.10
CA GLY A 49 1.28 6.88 8.81
C GLY A 49 0.20 7.28 7.80
N PRO A 50 0.48 7.15 6.49
CA PRO A 50 -0.39 7.67 5.44
C PRO A 50 -1.69 6.87 5.26
N CYS A 51 -1.77 5.65 5.80
CA CYS A 51 -2.93 4.77 5.61
C CYS A 51 -3.95 4.87 6.76
N PRO A 52 -5.09 5.55 6.57
CA PRO A 52 -6.14 5.67 7.60
C PRO A 52 -6.69 4.31 8.03
N GLY A 53 -6.77 3.33 7.12
CA GLY A 53 -7.23 1.97 7.43
C GLY A 53 -6.29 1.22 8.38
N LEU A 54 -4.97 1.31 8.20
CA LEU A 54 -4.01 0.71 9.12
C LEU A 54 -3.98 1.46 10.46
N ASN A 55 -4.11 2.78 10.43
CA ASN A 55 -4.16 3.60 11.62
C ASN A 55 -5.37 3.28 12.50
N ALA A 56 -6.57 3.17 11.90
CA ALA A 56 -7.78 2.72 12.58
C ALA A 56 -7.62 1.29 13.13
N MET A 57 -7.04 0.38 12.35
CA MET A 57 -6.80 -1.00 12.77
C MET A 57 -5.90 -1.09 14.02
N ALA A 58 -4.85 -0.27 14.10
CA ALA A 58 -4.00 -0.16 15.28
C ALA A 58 -4.73 0.55 16.45
N ASN A 59 -5.51 1.60 16.18
CA ASN A 59 -6.33 2.28 17.20
C ASN A 59 -7.44 1.40 17.77
N HIS A 60 -7.81 0.32 17.08
CA HIS A 60 -8.72 -0.71 17.57
C HIS A 60 -8.01 -2.00 18.00
N GLY A 61 -6.69 -2.07 18.05
CA GLY A 61 -5.97 -3.25 18.55
C GLY A 61 -6.10 -4.52 17.69
N TYR A 62 -6.53 -4.40 16.43
CA TYR A 62 -6.50 -5.50 15.45
C TYR A 62 -5.07 -5.79 14.95
N ILE A 63 -4.19 -4.80 15.06
CA ILE A 63 -2.73 -4.95 15.07
C ILE A 63 -2.17 -4.27 16.33
N PRO A 64 -0.89 -4.50 16.70
CA PRO A 64 -0.28 -3.84 17.85
C PRO A 64 -0.51 -2.32 17.84
N ARG A 65 -0.99 -1.79 18.97
CA ARG A 65 -1.39 -0.37 19.10
C ARG A 65 -0.23 0.61 18.90
N ASN A 66 0.99 0.16 19.18
CA ASN A 66 2.20 0.94 18.89
C ASN A 66 2.47 1.13 17.40
N GLY A 67 1.74 0.46 16.49
CA GLY A 67 1.91 0.62 15.05
C GLY A 67 3.06 -0.18 14.43
N ILE A 68 3.66 -1.11 15.18
CA ILE A 68 4.66 -2.03 14.65
C ILE A 68 4.10 -3.44 14.66
N ALA A 69 3.86 -3.99 13.47
CA ALA A 69 3.21 -5.28 13.29
C ALA A 69 4.10 -6.24 12.49
N THR A 70 3.98 -7.54 12.78
CA THR A 70 4.54 -8.59 11.92
C THR A 70 3.70 -8.76 10.65
N TYR A 71 4.26 -9.37 9.62
CA TYR A 71 3.55 -9.76 8.39
C TYR A 71 2.24 -10.50 8.72
N GLY A 72 2.30 -11.53 9.57
CA GLY A 72 1.12 -12.31 9.96
C GLY A 72 0.06 -11.49 10.69
N GLN A 73 0.48 -10.55 11.56
CA GLN A 73 -0.44 -9.63 12.24
C GLN A 73 -1.12 -8.67 11.23
N LEU A 74 -0.38 -8.17 10.25
CA LEU A 74 -0.94 -7.31 9.20
C LEU A 74 -1.94 -8.05 8.33
N VAL A 75 -1.64 -9.28 7.91
CA VAL A 75 -2.56 -10.11 7.13
C VAL A 75 -3.82 -10.41 7.92
N GLN A 76 -3.68 -10.88 9.17
CA GLN A 76 -4.83 -11.23 9.99
C GLN A 76 -5.66 -9.99 10.38
N GLY A 77 -5.03 -8.86 10.67
CA GLY A 77 -5.75 -7.62 11.01
C GLY A 77 -6.65 -7.14 9.87
N GLN A 78 -6.16 -7.16 8.63
CA GLN A 78 -6.95 -6.79 7.45
C GLN A 78 -8.15 -7.74 7.25
N LYS A 79 -7.91 -9.03 7.44
CA LYS A 79 -8.93 -10.08 7.39
C LYS A 79 -10.01 -9.89 8.47
N ASP A 80 -9.59 -9.69 9.71
CA ASP A 80 -10.49 -9.60 10.87
C ASP A 80 -11.27 -8.30 10.88
N LEU A 81 -10.64 -7.15 10.57
CA LEU A 81 -11.33 -5.86 10.64
C LEU A 81 -12.16 -5.57 9.39
N TYR A 82 -11.61 -5.81 8.19
CA TYR A 82 -12.19 -5.33 6.93
C TYR A 82 -12.78 -6.42 6.02
N ASN A 83 -12.71 -7.69 6.43
CA ASN A 83 -13.08 -8.84 5.60
C ASN A 83 -12.36 -8.85 4.24
N VAL A 84 -11.08 -8.47 4.25
CA VAL A 84 -10.18 -8.62 3.11
C VAL A 84 -9.81 -10.10 2.98
N ALA A 85 -9.79 -10.62 1.74
CA ALA A 85 -9.39 -11.97 1.45
C ALA A 85 -7.89 -12.19 1.68
N ASP A 86 -7.53 -13.44 1.87
CA ASP A 86 -6.16 -13.85 2.13
C ASP A 86 -5.23 -13.47 0.98
N ASP A 87 -5.67 -13.56 -0.28
CA ASP A 87 -4.87 -13.20 -1.46
C ASP A 87 -4.51 -11.70 -1.47
N LEU A 88 -5.49 -10.81 -1.26
CA LEU A 88 -5.29 -9.37 -1.23
C LEU A 88 -4.49 -8.93 0.00
N ALA A 89 -4.80 -9.49 1.18
CA ALA A 89 -4.08 -9.15 2.41
C ALA A 89 -2.59 -9.53 2.30
N ASN A 90 -2.30 -10.71 1.72
CA ASN A 90 -0.93 -11.13 1.44
C ASN A 90 -0.28 -10.27 0.36
N LEU A 91 -0.98 -9.91 -0.72
CA LEU A 91 -0.47 -9.03 -1.77
C LEU A 91 0.05 -7.70 -1.18
N LEU A 92 -0.77 -7.04 -0.35
CA LEU A 92 -0.40 -5.76 0.27
C LEU A 92 0.80 -5.90 1.22
N CYS A 93 0.85 -6.95 2.03
CA CYS A 93 1.97 -7.17 2.95
C CYS A 93 3.27 -7.57 2.22
N THR A 94 3.15 -8.29 1.11
CA THR A 94 4.25 -8.73 0.25
C THR A 94 4.95 -7.56 -0.43
N VAL A 95 4.24 -6.45 -0.63
CA VAL A 95 4.80 -5.22 -1.17
C VAL A 95 5.37 -4.36 -0.05
N ALA A 96 4.60 -4.13 1.02
CA ALA A 96 4.98 -3.23 2.10
C ALA A 96 6.19 -3.71 2.92
N VAL A 97 6.22 -4.99 3.32
CA VAL A 97 7.26 -5.48 4.25
C VAL A 97 8.64 -5.52 3.60
N PRO A 98 8.83 -5.98 2.36
CA PRO A 98 10.16 -5.96 1.73
C PRO A 98 10.65 -4.55 1.38
N LEU A 99 9.74 -3.62 1.07
CA LEU A 99 10.10 -2.25 0.68
C LEU A 99 10.37 -1.34 1.88
N ASP A 100 9.57 -1.45 2.93
CA ASP A 100 9.54 -0.47 4.03
C ASP A 100 9.79 -1.10 5.41
N GLY A 101 9.76 -2.44 5.49
CA GLY A 101 9.91 -3.21 6.72
C GLY A 101 11.27 -3.85 6.88
N ASP A 102 11.45 -4.52 8.02
CA ASP A 102 12.63 -5.32 8.30
C ASP A 102 12.38 -6.73 7.76
N ILE A 103 13.01 -7.04 6.63
CA ILE A 103 12.84 -8.31 5.92
C ILE A 103 13.31 -9.52 6.74
N LEU A 104 14.19 -9.34 7.74
CA LEU A 104 14.65 -10.44 8.57
C LEU A 104 13.63 -10.79 9.66
N THR A 105 13.04 -9.78 10.27
CA THR A 105 12.03 -9.96 11.32
C THR A 105 10.59 -9.98 10.79
N LEU A 106 10.39 -9.67 9.51
CA LEU A 106 9.10 -9.49 8.85
C LEU A 106 8.19 -8.53 9.61
N ARG A 107 8.78 -7.45 10.14
CA ARG A 107 8.07 -6.42 10.89
C ARG A 107 8.08 -5.12 10.12
N LEU A 108 6.98 -4.39 10.22
CA LEU A 108 6.78 -3.12 9.56
C LEU A 108 6.25 -2.10 10.57
N SER A 109 6.79 -0.88 10.51
CA SER A 109 6.15 0.29 11.11
C SER A 109 5.12 0.82 10.12
N ILE A 110 3.87 0.98 10.56
CA ILE A 110 2.80 1.58 9.74
C ILE A 110 2.94 3.11 9.60
N GLY A 111 3.94 3.70 10.27
CA GLY A 111 4.31 5.11 10.19
C GLY A 111 5.75 5.28 9.68
N GLY A 112 6.52 6.15 10.34
CA GLY A 112 7.92 6.40 10.00
C GLY A 112 8.88 5.32 10.52
N ALA A 113 10.18 5.57 10.29
CA ALA A 113 11.25 4.68 10.71
C ALA A 113 11.21 4.45 12.22
N ALA A 114 11.26 3.19 12.62
CA ALA A 114 11.24 2.77 14.01
C ALA A 114 12.63 2.23 14.39
N PRO A 115 13.40 2.88 15.28
CA PRO A 115 14.77 2.46 15.60
C PRO A 115 14.90 1.00 16.07
N GLU A 116 13.85 0.46 16.70
CA GLU A 116 13.76 -0.95 17.10
C GLU A 116 13.65 -1.93 15.93
N LEU A 117 13.30 -1.44 14.75
CA LEU A 117 13.38 -2.16 13.48
C LEU A 117 14.68 -1.71 12.81
N ASN A 118 15.77 -2.42 13.00
CA ASN A 118 17.01 -2.21 12.24
C ASN A 118 17.95 -3.42 12.37
N THR A 119 17.42 -4.61 12.11
CA THR A 119 18.19 -5.84 12.25
C THR A 119 19.39 -5.82 11.30
N LEU A 120 20.57 -6.19 11.81
CA LEU A 120 21.86 -6.11 11.10
C LEU A 120 22.21 -4.71 10.56
N GLY A 121 21.72 -3.63 11.17
CA GLY A 121 22.01 -2.26 10.73
C GLY A 121 21.48 -1.94 9.32
N GLY A 122 20.52 -2.71 8.81
CA GLY A 122 19.91 -2.48 7.51
C GLY A 122 20.71 -3.01 6.33
N LEU A 123 21.60 -3.99 6.56
CA LEU A 123 22.43 -4.61 5.51
C LEU A 123 21.63 -5.13 4.31
N LEU A 124 20.37 -5.54 4.53
CA LEU A 124 19.46 -6.05 3.49
C LEU A 124 18.39 -5.03 3.07
N GLY A 125 18.57 -3.77 3.42
CA GLY A 125 17.55 -2.72 3.32
C GLY A 125 17.26 -2.12 4.69
N LYS A 126 17.10 -0.79 4.75
CA LYS A 126 16.75 -0.09 5.98
C LYS A 126 15.22 -0.07 6.12
N PRO A 127 14.65 -0.58 7.23
CA PRO A 127 13.22 -0.49 7.50
C PRO A 127 12.80 0.94 7.85
N THR A 128 12.36 1.69 6.85
CA THR A 128 12.04 3.12 7.00
C THR A 128 10.55 3.38 7.25
N GLY A 129 9.72 2.34 7.24
CA GLY A 129 8.27 2.43 7.50
C GLY A 129 7.48 3.02 6.34
N LEU A 130 6.14 2.95 6.42
CA LEU A 130 5.23 3.38 5.35
C LEU A 130 5.26 4.88 5.04
N ASN A 131 5.89 5.73 5.85
CA ASN A 131 6.10 7.14 5.50
C ASN A 131 7.20 7.32 4.43
N THR A 132 7.92 6.26 4.07
CA THR A 132 9.00 6.31 3.07
C THR A 132 8.43 6.68 1.71
N HIS A 133 8.94 7.78 1.16
CA HIS A 133 8.45 8.29 -0.10
C HIS A 133 8.88 7.40 -1.28
N ASN A 134 7.91 7.14 -2.17
CA ASN A 134 8.11 6.49 -3.46
C ASN A 134 8.57 5.02 -3.40
N THR A 135 8.29 4.35 -2.29
CA THR A 135 8.42 2.89 -2.11
C THR A 135 7.05 2.23 -2.16
N PHE A 136 6.19 2.50 -1.18
CA PHE A 136 4.76 2.16 -1.18
C PHE A 136 3.90 3.44 -1.19
N GLU A 137 4.27 4.43 -0.37
CA GLU A 137 3.69 5.77 -0.40
C GLU A 137 4.05 6.46 -1.72
N GLY A 138 3.14 7.31 -2.22
CA GLY A 138 3.43 8.13 -3.38
C GLY A 138 2.58 9.40 -3.44
N ASP A 139 3.03 10.31 -4.31
CA ASP A 139 2.36 11.58 -4.61
C ASP A 139 0.90 11.35 -5.06
N THR A 140 0.09 12.41 -5.03
CA THR A 140 -1.36 12.41 -5.38
C THR A 140 -2.26 11.72 -4.35
N SER A 141 -1.77 11.53 -3.13
CA SER A 141 -2.56 11.02 -2.01
C SER A 141 -3.86 11.84 -1.82
N LEU A 142 -4.95 11.18 -1.42
CA LEU A 142 -6.27 11.80 -1.30
C LEU A 142 -6.30 12.91 -0.25
N THR A 143 -5.64 12.69 0.88
CA THR A 143 -5.72 13.56 2.07
C THR A 143 -4.36 13.81 2.72
N ARG A 144 -3.26 13.43 2.06
CA ARG A 144 -1.87 13.63 2.48
C ARG A 144 -1.15 14.46 1.42
N ASN A 145 -0.15 15.24 1.84
CA ASN A 145 0.65 16.02 0.91
C ASN A 145 1.52 15.12 0.03
N ASP A 146 1.89 15.61 -1.14
CA ASP A 146 3.05 15.11 -1.86
C ASP A 146 4.32 15.39 -1.06
N TYR A 147 5.28 14.48 -1.05
CA TYR A 147 6.47 14.55 -0.17
C TYR A 147 7.23 15.87 -0.30
N PHE A 148 7.49 16.31 -1.55
CA PHE A 148 8.23 17.54 -1.80
C PHE A 148 7.45 18.81 -1.46
N LEU A 149 6.13 18.78 -1.55
CA LEU A 149 5.28 19.93 -1.17
C LEU A 149 5.07 20.01 0.34
N GLY A 150 5.08 18.87 1.02
CA GLY A 150 4.95 18.78 2.47
C GLY A 150 6.27 18.96 3.24
N GLY A 151 7.39 19.26 2.57
CA GLY A 151 8.71 19.33 3.24
C GLY A 151 9.12 18.01 3.89
N GLY A 152 8.69 16.89 3.31
CA GLY A 152 8.88 15.53 3.84
C GLY A 152 7.70 14.96 4.61
N ASP A 153 6.66 15.76 4.92
CA ASP A 153 5.42 15.29 5.55
C ASP A 153 4.39 14.85 4.50
N ASN A 154 4.52 13.59 4.07
CA ASN A 154 3.60 12.88 3.16
C ASN A 154 2.60 11.97 3.90
N TYR A 155 2.50 12.06 5.23
CA TYR A 155 1.75 11.10 6.04
C TYR A 155 0.70 11.75 6.95
N SER A 156 0.91 13.00 7.38
CA SER A 156 -0.07 13.71 8.19
C SER A 156 -1.34 14.05 7.41
N PHE A 157 -2.48 14.03 8.10
CA PHE A 157 -3.75 14.44 7.54
C PHE A 157 -3.70 15.92 7.13
N ASN A 158 -4.06 16.21 5.88
CA ASN A 158 -4.25 17.54 5.34
C ASN A 158 -5.76 17.84 5.21
N GLY A 159 -6.25 18.75 6.04
CA GLY A 159 -7.65 19.16 6.04
C GLY A 159 -8.10 19.88 4.77
N THR A 160 -7.22 20.65 4.12
CA THR A 160 -7.53 21.28 2.84
C THR A 160 -7.80 20.23 1.76
N LEU A 161 -6.96 19.20 1.68
CA LEU A 161 -7.17 18.09 0.74
C LEU A 161 -8.42 17.28 1.08
N PHE A 162 -8.67 16.99 2.37
CA PHE A 162 -9.93 16.35 2.76
C PHE A 162 -11.15 17.17 2.36
N GLY A 163 -11.13 18.50 2.56
CA GLY A 163 -12.19 19.41 2.11
C GLY A 163 -12.41 19.36 0.60
N GLN A 164 -11.34 19.40 -0.20
CA GLN A 164 -11.45 19.26 -1.66
C GLN A 164 -12.05 17.93 -2.10
N MET A 165 -11.79 16.84 -1.36
CA MET A 165 -12.43 15.55 -1.56
C MET A 165 -13.94 15.63 -1.29
N VAL A 166 -14.33 16.21 -0.14
CA VAL A 166 -15.74 16.41 0.23
C VAL A 166 -16.47 17.24 -0.82
N ASP A 167 -15.90 18.37 -1.22
CA ASP A 167 -16.50 19.27 -2.22
C ASP A 167 -16.69 18.57 -3.56
N THR A 168 -15.69 17.79 -3.98
CA THR A 168 -15.79 16.99 -5.21
C THR A 168 -16.90 15.94 -5.10
N CYS A 169 -17.05 15.26 -3.96
CA CYS A 169 -18.13 14.27 -3.77
C CYS A 169 -19.51 14.91 -3.74
N ASN A 170 -19.65 16.08 -3.12
CA ASN A 170 -20.88 16.86 -3.14
C ASN A 170 -21.26 17.25 -4.59
N GLU A 171 -20.29 17.75 -5.35
CA GLU A 171 -20.47 18.19 -6.74
C GLU A 171 -20.89 17.03 -7.66
N VAL A 172 -20.19 15.89 -7.59
CA VAL A 172 -20.35 14.83 -8.61
C VAL A 172 -21.22 13.67 -8.16
N SER A 173 -21.37 13.42 -6.86
CA SER A 173 -22.08 12.23 -6.34
C SER A 173 -23.01 12.50 -5.17
N GLY A 174 -23.51 13.74 -5.04
CA GLY A 174 -24.49 14.08 -4.01
C GLY A 174 -23.98 13.85 -2.57
N GLY A 175 -22.66 13.94 -2.38
CA GLY A 175 -21.99 13.77 -1.09
C GLY A 175 -21.52 12.36 -0.77
N LEU A 176 -21.73 11.40 -1.68
CA LEU A 176 -21.20 10.04 -1.52
C LEU A 176 -19.76 9.94 -2.03
N PHE A 177 -18.91 9.27 -1.26
CA PHE A 177 -17.51 8.97 -1.55
C PHE A 177 -17.38 7.69 -2.37
N ASP A 178 -18.24 7.56 -3.38
CA ASP A 178 -18.34 6.39 -4.26
C ASP A 178 -17.32 6.42 -5.42
N PHE A 179 -17.44 5.45 -6.33
CA PHE A 179 -16.60 5.36 -7.52
C PHE A 179 -16.55 6.66 -8.34
N LYS A 180 -17.70 7.32 -8.55
CA LYS A 180 -17.79 8.53 -9.38
C LYS A 180 -17.03 9.68 -8.70
N CYS A 181 -17.22 9.87 -7.40
CA CYS A 181 -16.43 10.85 -6.66
C CYS A 181 -14.94 10.54 -6.70
N MET A 182 -14.55 9.30 -6.35
CA MET A 182 -13.13 8.94 -6.23
C MET A 182 -12.39 9.03 -7.57
N ALA A 183 -13.03 8.64 -8.68
CA ALA A 183 -12.44 8.79 -10.01
C ALA A 183 -12.19 10.27 -10.36
N ALA A 184 -13.16 11.15 -10.09
CA ALA A 184 -13.02 12.58 -10.34
C ALA A 184 -11.94 13.22 -9.45
N TYR A 185 -11.96 12.91 -8.16
CA TYR A 185 -11.03 13.52 -7.21
C TYR A 185 -9.59 13.03 -7.40
N ARG A 186 -9.37 11.74 -7.74
CA ARG A 186 -8.05 11.22 -8.12
C ARG A 186 -7.45 11.97 -9.30
N LYS A 187 -8.27 12.29 -10.32
CA LYS A 187 -7.83 13.11 -11.46
C LYS A 187 -7.45 14.53 -11.01
N LYS A 188 -8.27 15.17 -10.17
CA LYS A 188 -7.94 16.48 -9.58
C LYS A 188 -6.61 16.44 -8.83
N ARG A 189 -6.35 15.40 -8.03
CA ARG A 189 -5.07 15.22 -7.31
C ARG A 189 -3.88 15.05 -8.24
N TYR A 190 -4.01 14.22 -9.27
CA TYR A 190 -2.98 14.06 -10.30
C TYR A 190 -2.64 15.39 -10.99
N ASP A 191 -3.66 16.13 -11.44
CA ASP A 191 -3.45 17.40 -12.13
C ASP A 191 -2.80 18.44 -11.21
N ALA A 192 -3.23 18.51 -9.95
CA ALA A 192 -2.63 19.38 -8.95
C ALA A 192 -1.15 19.05 -8.73
N SER A 193 -0.79 17.79 -8.53
CA SER A 193 0.61 17.37 -8.36
C SER A 193 1.44 17.71 -9.60
N LYS A 194 0.94 17.42 -10.80
CA LYS A 194 1.62 17.79 -12.06
C LYS A 194 1.83 19.30 -12.21
N ALA A 195 0.85 20.10 -11.79
CA ALA A 195 0.89 21.55 -11.92
C ALA A 195 1.70 22.27 -10.83
N THR A 196 1.95 21.63 -9.68
CA THR A 196 2.51 22.32 -8.50
C THR A 196 3.76 21.66 -7.93
N ASN A 197 3.98 20.36 -8.14
CA ASN A 197 5.14 19.64 -7.63
C ASN A 197 6.18 19.45 -8.76
N PRO A 198 7.31 20.18 -8.75
CA PRO A 198 8.35 20.03 -9.79
C PRO A 198 9.06 18.67 -9.76
N ASN A 199 8.91 17.90 -8.67
CA ASN A 199 9.45 16.55 -8.49
C ASN A 199 8.36 15.48 -8.56
N PHE A 200 7.15 15.83 -9.05
CA PHE A 200 6.04 14.90 -9.13
C PHE A 200 6.44 13.62 -9.86
N TYR A 201 6.20 12.46 -9.26
CA TYR A 201 6.41 11.17 -9.91
C TYR A 201 5.17 10.28 -9.79
N PHE A 202 4.74 9.75 -10.93
CA PHE A 202 3.61 8.83 -11.08
C PHE A 202 4.07 7.58 -11.81
N GLY A 203 4.83 6.74 -11.09
CA GLY A 203 5.37 5.49 -11.60
C GLY A 203 4.35 4.34 -11.64
N PRO A 204 4.77 3.14 -12.09
CA PRO A 204 3.87 2.00 -12.23
C PRO A 204 3.15 1.58 -10.94
N LEU A 205 3.81 1.70 -9.78
CA LEU A 205 3.21 1.45 -8.45
C LEU A 205 2.05 2.38 -8.12
N ALA A 206 1.95 3.55 -8.76
CA ALA A 206 0.87 4.50 -8.55
C ALA A 206 -0.50 3.93 -8.96
N LEU A 207 -0.55 2.80 -9.67
CA LEU A 207 -1.77 2.03 -9.87
C LEU A 207 -2.42 1.61 -8.54
N LEU A 208 -1.63 1.32 -7.50
CA LEU A 208 -2.14 0.96 -6.17
C LEU A 208 -2.94 2.09 -5.52
N LEU A 209 -2.69 3.35 -5.89
CA LEU A 209 -3.41 4.50 -5.36
C LEU A 209 -4.88 4.54 -5.82
N PHE A 210 -5.19 4.00 -7.00
CA PHE A 210 -6.59 3.80 -7.42
C PHE A 210 -7.27 2.69 -6.60
N GLY A 211 -6.52 1.63 -6.26
CA GLY A 211 -6.99 0.58 -5.37
C GLY A 211 -7.25 1.11 -3.96
N ALA A 212 -6.34 1.90 -3.41
CA ALA A 212 -6.52 2.56 -2.13
C ALA A 212 -7.74 3.49 -2.11
N ALA A 213 -7.98 4.25 -3.19
CA ALA A 213 -9.18 5.06 -3.32
C ALA A 213 -10.46 4.22 -3.35
N SER A 214 -10.43 3.02 -3.93
CA SER A 214 -11.59 2.10 -3.93
C SER A 214 -12.00 1.66 -2.52
N PHE A 215 -11.07 1.63 -1.55
CA PHE A 215 -11.38 1.22 -0.19
C PHE A 215 -12.39 2.14 0.50
N LEU A 216 -12.51 3.41 0.08
CA LEU A 216 -13.47 4.36 0.64
C LEU A 216 -14.92 3.93 0.40
N TYR A 217 -15.21 3.18 -0.67
CA TYR A 217 -16.55 2.66 -0.95
C TYR A 217 -16.66 1.13 -0.91
N GLU A 218 -15.55 0.40 -0.87
CA GLU A 218 -15.54 -1.06 -0.80
C GLU A 218 -15.27 -1.61 0.61
N LEU A 219 -14.51 -0.91 1.45
CA LEU A 219 -14.06 -1.42 2.76
C LEU A 219 -14.48 -0.56 3.95
N MET A 220 -14.50 0.77 3.80
CA MET A 220 -14.82 1.69 4.89
C MET A 220 -16.32 1.75 5.24
N PRO A 221 -17.27 1.70 4.30
CA PRO A 221 -18.69 1.69 4.65
C PRO A 221 -19.02 0.46 5.50
N SER A 222 -19.97 0.60 6.43
CA SER A 222 -20.53 -0.58 7.09
C SER A 222 -21.19 -1.49 6.05
N ALA A 223 -21.35 -2.78 6.35
CA ALA A 223 -21.87 -3.78 5.40
C ALA A 223 -23.14 -3.40 4.63
N ASN A 224 -24.03 -2.63 5.25
CA ASN A 224 -25.28 -2.12 4.66
C ASN A 224 -25.31 -0.58 4.62
N GLY A 225 -24.17 0.06 4.84
CA GLY A 225 -24.00 1.50 4.87
C GLY A 225 -23.59 2.06 3.51
N GLN A 226 -23.62 3.38 3.41
CA GLN A 226 -23.14 4.11 2.25
C GLN A 226 -21.75 4.70 2.55
N PRO A 227 -20.93 4.99 1.53
CA PRO A 227 -19.69 5.74 1.68
C PRO A 227 -20.00 7.21 1.94
N ASP A 228 -20.53 7.52 3.11
CA ASP A 228 -20.94 8.87 3.49
C ASP A 228 -19.82 9.66 4.19
N LEU A 229 -20.06 10.95 4.37
CA LEU A 229 -19.12 11.85 5.05
C LEU A 229 -18.82 11.40 6.48
N SER A 230 -19.81 10.88 7.21
CA SER A 230 -19.62 10.44 8.59
C SER A 230 -18.63 9.28 8.69
N THR A 231 -18.70 8.35 7.72
CA THR A 231 -17.78 7.23 7.57
C THR A 231 -16.38 7.73 7.29
N MET A 232 -16.22 8.66 6.34
CA MET A 232 -14.91 9.22 6.01
C MET A 232 -14.32 10.04 7.16
N GLN A 233 -15.13 10.79 7.90
CA GLN A 233 -14.68 11.52 9.08
C GLN A 233 -14.12 10.57 10.15
N ALA A 234 -14.77 9.43 10.38
CA ALA A 234 -14.28 8.43 11.33
C ALA A 234 -12.94 7.84 10.88
N PHE A 235 -12.85 7.34 9.65
CA PHE A 235 -11.64 6.68 9.17
C PHE A 235 -10.44 7.61 9.02
N PHE A 236 -10.65 8.84 8.56
CA PHE A 236 -9.59 9.83 8.37
C PHE A 236 -9.32 10.68 9.63
N GLY A 237 -10.08 10.49 10.72
CA GLY A 237 -9.97 11.33 11.91
C GLY A 237 -10.23 12.80 11.59
N ALA A 238 -11.20 13.08 10.72
CA ALA A 238 -11.48 14.42 10.25
C ALA A 238 -12.62 15.06 11.07
N SER A 239 -12.43 16.32 11.45
CA SER A 239 -13.48 17.13 12.06
C SER A 239 -13.51 18.51 11.41
N GLN A 240 -14.69 19.12 11.39
CA GLN A 240 -14.89 20.44 10.80
C GLN A 240 -15.01 21.48 11.91
N ARG A 241 -14.32 22.60 11.74
CA ARG A 241 -14.48 23.78 12.59
C ARG A 241 -15.74 24.55 12.20
N ALA A 242 -16.15 25.49 13.04
CA ALA A 242 -17.30 26.35 12.78
C ALA A 242 -17.12 27.23 11.52
N ASP A 243 -15.89 27.51 11.11
CA ASP A 243 -15.56 28.26 9.90
C ASP A 243 -15.54 27.40 8.62
N GLY A 244 -15.90 26.11 8.72
CA GLY A 244 -15.92 25.17 7.61
C GLY A 244 -14.57 24.49 7.31
N THR A 245 -13.47 24.90 7.95
CA THR A 245 -12.16 24.28 7.74
C THR A 245 -12.07 22.91 8.42
N TRP A 246 -11.38 21.98 7.76
CA TRP A 246 -11.18 20.63 8.26
C TRP A 246 -9.86 20.52 9.03
N TYR A 247 -9.85 19.73 10.10
CA TYR A 247 -8.66 19.44 10.91
C TYR A 247 -8.62 17.99 11.36
N PHE A 248 -7.42 17.53 11.71
CA PHE A 248 -7.22 16.19 12.26
C PHE A 248 -7.58 16.17 13.76
N ASN A 249 -8.52 15.30 14.14
CA ASN A 249 -8.97 15.15 15.52
C ASN A 249 -8.19 14.06 16.29
N ASN A 250 -7.19 13.44 15.66
CA ASN A 250 -6.40 12.33 16.21
C ASN A 250 -7.21 11.05 16.55
N GLN A 251 -8.33 10.82 15.85
CA GLN A 251 -9.24 9.70 16.10
C GLN A 251 -9.58 8.93 14.82
N GLU A 252 -8.57 8.53 14.03
CA GLU A 252 -8.80 7.55 12.95
C GLU A 252 -9.34 6.24 13.54
N ARG A 253 -10.57 5.89 13.18
CA ARG A 253 -11.32 4.80 13.83
C ARG A 253 -12.42 4.27 12.91
N ILE A 254 -12.97 3.11 13.24
CA ILE A 254 -14.23 2.69 12.60
C ILE A 254 -15.41 3.54 13.12
N PRO A 255 -16.46 3.77 12.31
CA PRO A 255 -17.66 4.46 12.76
C PRO A 255 -18.25 3.83 14.02
N ALA A 256 -18.72 4.67 14.95
CA ALA A 256 -19.43 4.16 16.12
C ALA A 256 -20.85 3.72 15.76
N GLY A 257 -21.50 2.98 16.65
CA GLY A 257 -22.91 2.62 16.50
C GLY A 257 -23.13 1.33 15.71
N GLY A 258 -22.23 0.36 15.85
CA GLY A 258 -22.42 -0.99 15.29
C GLY A 258 -21.92 -1.15 13.85
N TRP A 259 -20.87 -0.41 13.48
CA TRP A 259 -20.19 -0.66 12.21
C TRP A 259 -19.79 -2.14 12.10
N THR A 260 -19.99 -2.71 10.92
CA THR A 260 -19.59 -4.08 10.58
C THR A 260 -18.93 -4.09 9.22
N PRO A 261 -17.89 -4.91 9.00
CA PRO A 261 -17.29 -5.02 7.69
C PRO A 261 -18.29 -5.64 6.71
N ARG A 262 -18.06 -5.37 5.42
CA ARG A 262 -18.75 -6.03 4.30
C ARG A 262 -18.98 -7.52 4.53
N THR A 263 -20.16 -8.02 4.14
CA THR A 263 -20.52 -9.44 4.27
C THR A 263 -19.83 -10.32 3.23
N THR A 264 -19.66 -9.80 2.02
CA THR A 264 -18.93 -10.49 0.95
C THR A 264 -17.47 -10.12 1.03
N THR A 265 -16.55 -11.07 0.95
CA THR A 265 -15.10 -10.80 0.98
C THR A 265 -14.64 -9.83 -0.11
N TYR A 266 -13.67 -8.95 0.20
CA TYR A 266 -12.93 -8.19 -0.82
C TYR A 266 -11.59 -8.84 -1.17
N ASP A 267 -11.38 -9.21 -2.43
CA ASP A 267 -10.25 -10.02 -2.89
C ASP A 267 -9.39 -9.31 -3.94
N GLY A 268 -8.30 -9.97 -4.36
CA GLY A 268 -7.35 -9.43 -5.32
C GLY A 268 -8.01 -9.09 -6.66
N GLN A 269 -8.95 -9.91 -7.13
CA GLN A 269 -9.65 -9.67 -8.39
C GLN A 269 -10.55 -8.44 -8.31
N LYS A 270 -11.26 -8.25 -7.20
CA LYS A 270 -12.12 -7.09 -6.98
C LYS A 270 -11.30 -5.79 -6.97
N VAL A 271 -10.17 -5.75 -6.26
CA VAL A 271 -9.33 -4.53 -6.26
C VAL A 271 -8.72 -4.24 -7.62
N VAL A 272 -8.28 -5.26 -8.38
CA VAL A 272 -7.79 -5.07 -9.75
C VAL A 272 -8.88 -4.50 -10.67
N THR A 273 -10.11 -4.99 -10.50
CA THR A 273 -11.28 -4.48 -11.24
C THR A 273 -11.52 -3.00 -10.93
N GLN A 274 -11.46 -2.61 -9.65
CA GLN A 274 -11.62 -1.21 -9.25
C GLN A 274 -10.46 -0.31 -9.73
N ILE A 275 -9.21 -0.78 -9.67
CA ILE A 275 -8.04 -0.08 -10.21
C ILE A 275 -8.26 0.23 -11.69
N LEU A 276 -8.64 -0.79 -12.47
CA LEU A 276 -8.88 -0.66 -13.91
C LEU A 276 -10.03 0.28 -14.21
N ALA A 277 -11.18 0.09 -13.57
CA ALA A 277 -12.35 0.92 -13.78
C ALA A 277 -12.05 2.40 -13.48
N MET A 278 -11.37 2.68 -12.36
CA MET A 278 -11.10 4.04 -11.94
C MET A 278 -10.04 4.73 -12.81
N TYR A 279 -8.99 4.00 -13.22
CA TYR A 279 -8.01 4.51 -14.18
C TYR A 279 -8.66 4.79 -15.54
N LEU A 280 -9.48 3.87 -16.06
CA LEU A 280 -10.12 4.01 -17.37
C LEU A 280 -11.18 5.13 -17.40
N ALA A 281 -11.74 5.51 -16.25
CA ALA A 281 -12.66 6.64 -16.15
C ALA A 281 -11.96 7.98 -16.43
N ASN A 282 -10.69 8.14 -16.02
CA ASN A 282 -9.89 9.34 -16.27
C ASN A 282 -8.40 8.98 -16.50
N PRO A 283 -8.04 8.45 -17.69
CA PRO A 283 -6.67 8.02 -17.95
C PRO A 283 -5.66 9.16 -17.81
N VAL A 284 -4.50 8.85 -17.22
CA VAL A 284 -3.40 9.78 -16.99
C VAL A 284 -2.08 9.17 -17.45
N LEU A 285 -1.08 10.02 -17.69
CA LEU A 285 0.25 9.55 -18.09
C LEU A 285 1.05 9.09 -16.87
N PHE A 286 1.77 7.99 -17.03
CA PHE A 286 2.81 7.53 -16.12
C PHE A 286 4.14 8.20 -16.48
N GLY A 287 4.88 8.68 -15.49
CA GLY A 287 5.93 9.66 -15.74
C GLY A 287 6.28 10.48 -14.53
N GLY A 288 7.01 11.56 -14.75
CA GLY A 288 7.24 12.55 -13.71
C GLY A 288 7.62 13.91 -14.27
N ASN A 289 7.48 14.94 -13.45
CA ASN A 289 8.01 16.26 -13.76
C ASN A 289 9.54 16.24 -13.68
N ALA A 290 10.21 16.81 -14.68
CA ALA A 290 11.66 16.86 -14.77
C ALA A 290 12.21 18.18 -14.22
N GLY A 291 12.11 18.36 -12.90
CA GLY A 291 12.72 19.48 -12.17
C GLY A 291 11.99 20.82 -12.28
N SER A 292 10.86 20.87 -13.00
CA SER A 292 9.97 22.03 -13.08
C SER A 292 8.51 21.58 -13.22
N VAL A 293 7.59 22.41 -12.72
CA VAL A 293 6.15 22.12 -12.82
C VAL A 293 5.72 22.04 -14.28
N ASN A 294 4.77 21.16 -14.58
CA ASN A 294 4.25 20.91 -15.93
C ASN A 294 5.28 20.44 -16.98
N ASN A 295 6.54 20.15 -16.61
CA ASN A 295 7.54 19.55 -17.49
C ASN A 295 7.52 18.01 -17.39
N PHE A 296 6.38 17.41 -17.76
CA PHE A 296 6.12 15.99 -17.49
C PHE A 296 6.69 15.09 -18.58
N LEU A 297 7.66 14.25 -18.20
CA LEU A 297 8.26 13.23 -19.05
C LEU A 297 7.54 11.90 -18.86
N GLY A 298 6.97 11.38 -19.95
CA GLY A 298 6.30 10.08 -19.94
C GLY A 298 7.28 8.91 -19.84
N LEU A 299 6.93 7.90 -19.05
CA LEU A 299 7.67 6.64 -18.95
C LEU A 299 7.58 5.84 -20.24
N ASN A 300 8.70 5.24 -20.62
CA ASN A 300 8.77 4.29 -21.73
C ASN A 300 9.29 2.96 -21.18
N ILE A 301 8.41 1.95 -21.13
CA ILE A 301 8.78 0.59 -20.76
C ILE A 301 8.22 -0.32 -21.85
N PRO A 302 9.08 -1.00 -22.64
CA PRO A 302 8.64 -1.86 -23.73
C PRO A 302 7.54 -2.84 -23.28
N GLY A 303 6.43 -2.86 -24.02
CA GLY A 303 5.27 -3.70 -23.74
C GLY A 303 4.29 -3.17 -22.70
N TYR A 304 4.63 -2.13 -21.93
CA TYR A 304 3.78 -1.58 -20.86
C TYR A 304 3.45 -0.10 -21.04
N PHE A 305 4.45 0.74 -21.30
CA PHE A 305 4.27 2.19 -21.43
C PHE A 305 4.98 2.73 -22.67
N SER A 306 4.29 3.61 -23.40
CA SER A 306 4.85 4.41 -24.50
C SER A 306 4.48 5.86 -24.32
N GLY A 307 5.47 6.75 -24.18
CA GLY A 307 5.24 8.16 -23.89
C GLY A 307 4.41 8.40 -22.61
N GLY A 308 4.50 7.50 -21.64
CA GLY A 308 3.71 7.49 -20.41
C GLY A 308 2.29 6.91 -20.55
N GLN A 309 1.83 6.60 -21.76
CA GLN A 309 0.55 5.96 -21.97
C GLN A 309 0.65 4.48 -21.64
N LEU A 310 -0.29 3.97 -20.83
CA LEU A 310 -0.44 2.55 -20.57
C LEU A 310 -0.94 1.82 -21.83
N LEU A 311 -0.16 0.87 -22.32
CA LEU A 311 -0.47 0.08 -23.52
C LEU A 311 -1.54 -0.96 -23.17
N ASN A 312 -2.80 -0.60 -23.44
CA ASN A 312 -3.98 -1.21 -22.84
C ASN A 312 -4.35 -2.57 -23.47
N THR A 313 -3.93 -3.66 -22.84
CA THR A 313 -4.69 -4.93 -22.89
C THR A 313 -5.13 -5.28 -21.47
N PRO A 314 -6.39 -5.71 -21.23
CA PRO A 314 -6.83 -6.14 -19.89
C PRO A 314 -5.93 -7.21 -19.25
N GLY A 315 -5.32 -8.09 -20.06
CA GLY A 315 -4.25 -8.99 -19.62
C GLY A 315 -2.95 -8.26 -19.27
N GLY A 316 -2.55 -7.27 -20.08
CA GLY A 316 -1.36 -6.45 -19.89
C GLY A 316 -1.33 -5.63 -18.60
N VAL A 317 -2.45 -5.10 -18.13
CA VAL A 317 -2.48 -4.36 -16.85
C VAL A 317 -2.38 -5.30 -15.65
N THR A 318 -3.01 -6.47 -15.72
CA THR A 318 -2.88 -7.50 -14.69
C THR A 318 -1.43 -8.00 -14.62
N CYS A 319 -0.81 -8.23 -15.79
CA CYS A 319 0.60 -8.59 -15.87
C CYS A 319 1.55 -7.45 -15.48
N LEU A 320 1.18 -6.20 -15.75
CA LEU A 320 1.92 -5.03 -15.28
C LEU A 320 1.88 -4.95 -13.76
N LEU A 321 0.69 -5.04 -13.15
CA LEU A 321 0.55 -5.06 -11.69
C LEU A 321 1.37 -6.21 -11.10
N TYR A 322 1.28 -7.41 -11.66
CA TYR A 322 2.12 -8.53 -11.23
C TYR A 322 3.62 -8.21 -11.34
N ASN A 323 4.09 -7.77 -12.51
CA ASN A 323 5.51 -7.52 -12.77
C ASN A 323 6.07 -6.33 -11.98
N VAL A 324 5.25 -5.30 -11.73
CA VAL A 324 5.57 -4.19 -10.84
C VAL A 324 5.77 -4.75 -9.44
N LEU A 325 4.82 -5.51 -8.91
CA LEU A 325 4.88 -6.03 -7.54
C LEU A 325 5.97 -7.10 -7.36
N SER A 326 6.30 -7.89 -8.39
CA SER A 326 7.41 -8.86 -8.37
C SER A 326 8.77 -8.24 -8.68
N GLY A 327 8.81 -7.08 -9.35
CA GLY A 327 10.04 -6.38 -9.75
C GLY A 327 10.76 -5.69 -8.59
N PHE A 328 10.09 -5.52 -7.45
CA PHE A 328 10.65 -4.97 -6.21
C PHE A 328 11.29 -6.01 -5.28
N VAL A 329 11.48 -7.25 -5.74
CA VAL A 329 12.37 -8.19 -5.05
C VAL A 329 13.78 -7.58 -5.06
N PRO A 330 14.38 -7.26 -3.89
CA PRO A 330 15.68 -6.59 -3.85
C PRO A 330 16.74 -7.39 -4.61
N THR A 331 17.46 -6.76 -5.54
CA THR A 331 18.52 -7.39 -6.35
C THR A 331 19.67 -7.95 -5.51
N GLY A 332 19.86 -7.49 -4.27
CA GLY A 332 20.81 -8.07 -3.32
C GLY A 332 20.54 -9.55 -2.99
N ILE A 333 19.32 -10.02 -3.21
CA ILE A 333 18.92 -11.42 -3.10
C ILE A 333 19.40 -12.26 -4.30
N ASN A 334 19.50 -11.64 -5.48
CA ASN A 334 19.98 -12.29 -6.71
C ASN A 334 21.51 -12.24 -6.88
N GLN A 335 22.23 -11.42 -6.11
CA GLN A 335 23.69 -11.22 -6.23
C GLN A 335 24.53 -11.98 -5.19
N GLY A 336 24.00 -13.06 -4.60
CA GLY A 336 24.84 -14.04 -3.91
C GLY A 336 25.14 -13.77 -2.43
N LEU A 337 24.38 -12.90 -1.76
CA LEU A 337 24.22 -13.04 -0.30
C LEU A 337 23.60 -14.41 -0.05
N GLN A 338 24.31 -15.31 0.64
CA GLN A 338 23.74 -16.57 1.12
C GLN A 338 22.69 -16.25 2.19
N LEU A 339 21.53 -15.80 1.75
CA LEU A 339 20.33 -15.79 2.56
C LEU A 339 20.15 -17.22 3.08
N THR A 340 19.95 -17.35 4.39
CA THR A 340 19.55 -18.63 4.97
C THR A 340 18.36 -19.18 4.19
N GLY A 341 18.29 -20.50 4.02
CA GLY A 341 17.27 -21.14 3.16
C GLY A 341 15.84 -20.68 3.44
N ALA A 342 15.53 -20.28 4.68
CA ALA A 342 14.24 -19.72 5.10
C ALA A 342 13.96 -18.30 4.56
N ALA A 343 14.94 -17.39 4.52
CA ALA A 343 14.75 -16.05 3.95
C ALA A 343 14.62 -16.11 2.42
N LEU A 344 15.40 -16.98 1.78
CA LEU A 344 15.24 -17.29 0.35
C LEU A 344 13.88 -17.94 0.09
N THR A 345 13.43 -18.87 0.94
CA THR A 345 12.13 -19.54 0.83
C THR A 345 10.97 -18.60 1.15
N PHE A 346 11.13 -17.60 2.01
CA PHE A 346 10.12 -16.57 2.23
C PHE A 346 9.94 -15.70 0.98
N VAL A 347 11.04 -15.23 0.41
CA VAL A 347 11.06 -14.41 -0.81
C VAL A 347 10.54 -15.21 -2.00
N THR A 348 11.08 -16.40 -2.24
CA THR A 348 10.65 -17.26 -3.36
C THR A 348 9.31 -17.96 -3.11
N GLY A 349 8.88 -18.08 -1.85
CA GLY A 349 7.68 -18.82 -1.46
C GLY A 349 6.46 -17.96 -1.17
N ASN A 350 6.60 -16.65 -0.97
CA ASN A 350 5.48 -15.72 -0.77
C ASN A 350 5.53 -14.54 -1.74
N ILE A 351 6.72 -13.97 -2.01
CA ILE A 351 6.86 -12.89 -3.00
C ILE A 351 6.75 -13.43 -4.44
N LEU A 352 7.33 -14.60 -4.73
CA LEU A 352 7.18 -15.26 -6.05
C LEU A 352 5.97 -16.21 -6.16
N LYS A 353 5.22 -16.47 -5.08
CA LYS A 353 3.97 -17.27 -5.09
C LYS A 353 2.70 -16.43 -4.96
N LEU A 354 2.72 -15.18 -5.41
CA LEU A 354 1.47 -14.49 -5.74
C LEU A 354 0.64 -15.42 -6.64
N PRO A 355 -0.66 -15.61 -6.34
CA PRO A 355 -1.40 -16.78 -6.78
C PRO A 355 -1.33 -16.92 -8.30
N SER A 356 -0.86 -18.06 -8.78
CA SER A 356 -0.89 -18.47 -10.20
C SER A 356 -2.32 -18.74 -10.72
N GLY A 357 -3.34 -18.13 -10.10
CA GLY A 357 -4.73 -18.29 -10.46
C GLY A 357 -5.00 -17.80 -11.87
N GLY A 358 -5.20 -18.75 -12.79
CA GLY A 358 -5.88 -18.65 -14.09
C GLY A 358 -5.35 -17.67 -15.14
N GLY A 359 -5.13 -16.41 -14.79
CA GLY A 359 -4.66 -15.35 -15.69
C GLY A 359 -3.19 -14.96 -15.51
N LEU A 360 -2.58 -15.24 -14.36
CA LEU A 360 -1.22 -14.79 -14.01
C LEU A 360 -0.09 -15.67 -14.58
N ALA A 361 -0.38 -16.91 -14.98
CA ALA A 361 0.60 -17.80 -15.62
C ALA A 361 1.13 -17.26 -16.97
N ASN A 362 0.37 -16.38 -17.61
CA ASN A 362 0.72 -15.77 -18.90
C ASN A 362 1.55 -14.48 -18.76
N CYS A 363 1.86 -14.04 -17.54
CA CYS A 363 2.56 -12.78 -17.27
C CYS A 363 4.08 -12.90 -17.12
N LEU A 364 4.60 -14.14 -17.09
CA LEU A 364 6.03 -14.40 -17.14
C LEU A 364 6.55 -14.08 -18.55
N PRO A 365 7.63 -13.30 -18.71
CA PRO A 365 8.27 -13.18 -20.02
C PRO A 365 8.66 -14.58 -20.51
N ALA A 366 8.55 -14.81 -21.82
CA ALA A 366 9.22 -15.96 -22.44
C ALA A 366 10.66 -15.97 -21.92
N ARG A 367 11.13 -17.14 -21.43
CA ARG A 367 12.48 -17.31 -20.86
C ARG A 367 13.47 -16.48 -21.68
N PRO A 368 14.36 -15.68 -21.05
CA PRO A 368 15.41 -15.02 -21.80
C PRO A 368 16.08 -16.07 -22.67
N ALA A 369 16.21 -15.80 -23.98
CA ALA A 369 17.10 -16.58 -24.80
C ALA A 369 18.43 -16.66 -24.05
N THR A 370 18.90 -17.87 -23.77
CA THR A 370 20.21 -18.09 -23.13
C THR A 370 21.22 -17.20 -23.83
N TYR A 371 21.81 -16.25 -23.10
CA TYR A 371 22.84 -15.40 -23.63
C TYR A 371 24.04 -16.29 -23.97
N THR A 372 24.15 -16.70 -25.23
CA THR A 372 25.36 -17.32 -25.74
C THR A 372 26.37 -16.19 -25.91
N SER A 373 27.40 -16.18 -25.08
CA SER A 373 28.57 -15.31 -25.28
C SER A 373 29.03 -15.43 -26.74
N PRO A 374 29.31 -14.31 -27.43
CA PRO A 374 29.92 -14.38 -28.75
C PRO A 374 31.24 -15.18 -28.64
N PRO A 375 31.59 -16.00 -29.65
CA PRO A 375 32.87 -16.70 -29.66
C PRO A 375 33.98 -15.68 -29.50
N ALA A 376 34.95 -15.96 -28.62
CA ALA A 376 36.16 -15.16 -28.55
C ALA A 376 36.80 -15.14 -29.95
N GLU A 377 36.94 -13.96 -30.53
CA GLU A 377 37.82 -13.77 -31.68
C GLU A 377 39.22 -14.23 -31.24
N GLN A 378 39.70 -15.31 -31.87
CA GLN A 378 41.08 -15.72 -31.75
C GLN A 378 41.95 -14.64 -32.43
N ALA A 379 42.81 -14.00 -31.64
CA ALA A 379 43.87 -13.15 -32.12
C ALA A 379 44.97 -13.96 -32.83
#